data_AF-A0A521WR90-F1
#
_entry.id   AF-A0A521WR90-F1
#
_cell.length_a   1.000
_cell.length_b   1.000
_cell.length_c   1.000
_cell.angle_alpha   90.00
_cell.angle_beta   90.00
_cell.angle_gamma   90.00
#
_symmetry.space_group_name_H-M   'P 1'
#
loop_
_entity.id
_entity.type
_entity.pdbx_description
1 polymer ?
#
loop_
_entity_poly.entity_id
_entity_poly.type
_entity_poly.pdbx_seq_one_letter_code
_entity_poly.pdbx_strand_id
1 'polypeptide(L)'
;MTIRWSRVAIYTVLCLFALFYLMPIYVLLVTGLKSFQEVRLEQMWDLPSGLHFDSFRSAYESLDSNIANSFKMVIPATIFSCMLGSINGYVLTKWRFPGSDVLFFLLLYGMFIPYQ
;
A
#
# COMPACT_ATOMS: atom_id res chain seq x y z
N MET A 1 22.40 33.98 6.43
CA MET A 1 21.79 32.76 5.85
C MET A 1 21.68 32.93 4.34
N THR A 2 22.56 32.31 3.55
CA THR A 2 22.46 32.39 2.08
C THR A 2 21.46 31.36 1.57
N ILE A 3 20.32 31.81 1.04
CA ILE A 3 19.31 30.93 0.46
C ILE A 3 19.91 30.28 -0.79
N ARG A 4 19.93 28.94 -0.82
CA ARG A 4 20.34 28.17 -2.00
C ARG A 4 19.11 27.96 -2.88
N TRP A 5 19.00 28.72 -3.97
CA TRP A 5 17.88 28.66 -4.92
C TRP A 5 17.60 27.25 -5.46
N SER A 6 18.61 26.41 -5.61
CA SER A 6 18.44 25.00 -5.98
C SER A 6 17.60 24.21 -4.99
N ARG A 7 17.79 24.44 -3.67
CA ARG A 7 16.98 23.77 -2.63
C ARG A 7 15.54 24.26 -2.65
N VAL A 8 15.34 25.56 -2.89
CA VAL A 8 13.99 26.13 -3.02
C VAL A 8 13.26 25.46 -4.18
N ALA A 9 13.89 25.39 -5.36
CA ALA A 9 13.29 24.73 -6.52
C ALA A 9 12.96 23.25 -6.28
N ILE A 10 13.89 22.50 -5.66
CA ILE A 10 13.65 21.08 -5.31
C ILE A 10 12.45 20.95 -4.36
N TYR A 11 12.39 21.74 -3.29
CA TYR A 11 11.27 21.66 -2.35
C TYR A 11 9.95 22.10 -2.96
N THR A 12 9.94 23.12 -3.82
CA THR A 12 8.75 23.51 -4.57
C THR A 12 8.23 22.36 -5.42
N VAL A 13 9.11 21.70 -6.20
CA VAL A 13 8.72 20.55 -7.02
C VAL A 13 8.21 19.40 -6.16
N LEU A 14 8.92 19.05 -5.08
CA LEU A 14 8.48 18.01 -4.15
C LEU A 14 7.12 18.32 -3.53
N CYS A 15 6.87 19.56 -3.13
CA CYS A 15 5.56 19.99 -2.60
C CYS A 15 4.45 19.86 -3.65
N LEU A 16 4.71 20.24 -4.91
CA LEU A 16 3.74 20.08 -5.98
C LEU A 16 3.39 18.60 -6.23
N PHE A 17 4.38 17.72 -6.29
CA PHE A 17 4.14 16.28 -6.39
C PHE A 17 3.41 15.72 -5.18
N ALA A 18 3.78 16.14 -3.97
CA ALA A 18 3.08 15.72 -2.76
C ALA A 18 1.60 16.11 -2.81
N LEU A 19 1.27 17.35 -3.18
CA LEU A 19 -0.11 17.80 -3.34
C LEU A 19 -0.85 17.01 -4.43
N PHE A 20 -0.20 16.74 -5.56
CA PHE A 20 -0.78 15.94 -6.64
C PHE A 20 -1.14 14.52 -6.18
N TYR A 21 -0.22 13.83 -5.47
CA TYR A 21 -0.48 12.50 -4.94
C TYR A 21 -1.48 12.49 -3.77
N LEU A 22 -1.62 13.59 -3.03
CA LEU A 22 -2.62 13.74 -1.98
C LEU A 22 -4.03 14.02 -2.51
N MET A 23 -4.18 14.50 -3.75
CA MET A 23 -5.50 14.77 -4.35
C MET A 23 -6.47 13.57 -4.31
N PRO A 24 -6.12 12.35 -4.75
CA PRO A 24 -7.04 11.21 -4.65
C PRO A 24 -7.34 10.82 -3.20
N ILE A 25 -6.39 11.00 -2.28
CA ILE A 25 -6.60 10.75 -0.85
C ILE A 25 -7.60 11.75 -0.28
N TYR A 26 -7.48 13.03 -0.65
CA TYR A 26 -8.44 14.06 -0.28
C TYR A 26 -9.85 13.71 -0.74
N VAL A 27 -10.04 13.38 -2.03
CA VAL A 27 -11.35 13.02 -2.58
C VAL A 27 -11.90 11.77 -1.87
N LEU A 28 -11.07 10.77 -1.59
CA LEU A 28 -11.46 9.55 -0.88
C LEU A 28 -11.95 9.87 0.54
N LEU A 29 -11.23 10.70 1.29
CA LEU A 29 -11.59 11.07 2.66
C LEU A 29 -12.87 11.91 2.69
N VAL A 30 -12.96 12.92 1.83
CA VAL A 30 -14.13 13.79 1.73
C VAL A 30 -15.37 12.98 1.34
N THR A 31 -15.26 12.11 0.33
CA THR A 31 -16.38 11.28 -0.12
C THR A 31 -16.76 10.24 0.92
N GLY A 32 -15.79 9.65 1.64
CA GLY A 32 -16.07 8.66 2.68
C GLY A 32 -16.83 9.25 3.88
N LEU A 33 -16.64 10.54 4.18
CA LEU A 33 -17.29 11.24 5.29
C LEU A 33 -18.64 11.88 4.93
N LYS A 34 -19.05 11.85 3.66
CA LYS A 34 -20.34 12.36 3.19
C LYS A 34 -21.48 11.40 3.52
N SER A 35 -22.69 11.94 3.64
CA SER A 35 -23.90 11.11 3.69
C SER A 35 -24.15 10.45 2.32
N PHE A 36 -24.85 9.32 2.28
CA PHE A 36 -25.19 8.62 1.03
C PHE A 36 -25.91 9.50 -0.01
N GLN A 37 -26.61 10.55 0.43
CA GLN A 37 -27.35 11.47 -0.45
C GLN A 37 -26.43 12.50 -1.11
N GLU A 38 -25.27 12.77 -0.50
CA GLU A 38 -24.28 13.77 -0.95
C GLU A 38 -23.16 13.17 -1.81
N VAL A 39 -23.08 11.84 -1.90
CA VAL A 39 -22.10 11.15 -2.75
C VAL A 39 -22.55 11.26 -4.21
N ARG A 40 -22.16 12.37 -4.86
CA ARG A 40 -22.42 12.65 -6.28
C ARG A 40 -21.14 13.12 -6.96
N LEU A 41 -20.95 12.72 -8.22
CA LEU A 41 -19.77 13.09 -9.05
C LEU A 41 -19.58 14.61 -9.16
N GLU A 42 -20.69 15.35 -9.25
CA GLU A 42 -20.70 16.82 -9.36
C GLU A 42 -20.09 17.50 -8.13
N GLN A 43 -20.22 16.89 -6.94
CA GLN A 43 -19.84 17.47 -5.66
C GLN A 43 -18.62 16.76 -5.05
N MET A 44 -17.90 15.91 -5.77
CA MET A 44 -16.82 15.09 -5.21
C MET A 44 -15.66 15.90 -4.59
N TRP A 45 -15.49 17.15 -5.02
CA TRP A 45 -14.48 18.09 -4.50
C TRP A 45 -14.99 18.95 -3.34
N ASP A 46 -16.30 18.99 -3.12
CA ASP A 46 -16.89 19.82 -2.07
C ASP A 46 -16.68 19.16 -0.71
N LEU A 47 -16.37 19.96 0.31
CA LEU A 47 -16.32 19.48 1.69
C LEU A 47 -17.68 18.88 2.11
N PRO A 48 -17.69 17.87 3.00
CA PRO A 48 -18.93 17.29 3.49
C PRO A 48 -19.72 18.33 4.30
N SER A 49 -21.05 18.32 4.21
CA SER A 49 -21.90 19.24 4.98
C SER A 49 -21.85 18.95 6.48
N GLY A 50 -21.59 17.69 6.84
CA GLY A 50 -21.37 17.18 8.18
C GLY A 50 -20.54 15.89 8.15
N LEU A 51 -20.04 15.47 9.31
CA LEU A 51 -19.30 14.21 9.41
C LEU A 51 -20.29 13.04 9.55
N HIS A 52 -20.38 12.22 8.52
CA HIS A 52 -21.24 11.04 8.51
C HIS A 52 -20.40 9.76 8.59
N PHE A 53 -20.70 8.91 9.56
CA PHE A 53 -20.02 7.62 9.76
C PHE A 53 -20.91 6.41 9.41
N ASP A 54 -22.16 6.66 9.01
CA ASP A 54 -23.13 5.63 8.69
C ASP A 54 -22.65 4.75 7.52
N SER A 55 -22.03 5.36 6.51
CA SER A 55 -21.45 4.64 5.37
C SER A 55 -20.32 3.70 5.79
N PHE A 56 -19.48 4.09 6.75
CA PHE A 56 -18.44 3.21 7.31
C PHE A 56 -19.04 2.05 8.11
N ARG A 57 -20.09 2.31 8.91
CA ARG A 57 -20.80 1.26 9.65
C ARG A 57 -21.41 0.23 8.71
N SER A 58 -22.18 0.68 7.70
CA SER A 58 -22.81 -0.22 6.73
C SER A 58 -21.78 -1.01 5.91
N ALA A 59 -20.66 -0.38 5.53
CA ALA A 59 -19.57 -1.06 4.85
C ALA A 59 -18.92 -2.12 5.74
N TYR A 60 -18.68 -1.81 7.02
CA TYR A 60 -18.10 -2.75 7.97
C TYR A 60 -19.01 -3.96 8.21
N GLU A 61 -20.31 -3.74 8.44
CA GLU A 61 -21.30 -4.82 8.62
C GLU A 61 -21.40 -5.74 7.39
N SER A 62 -21.07 -5.23 6.19
CA SER A 62 -21.06 -6.02 4.95
C SER A 62 -19.73 -6.75 4.70
N LEU A 63 -18.63 -6.31 5.32
CA LEU A 63 -17.27 -6.75 4.99
C LEU A 63 -16.52 -7.38 6.17
N ASP A 64 -17.06 -7.36 7.38
CA ASP A 64 -16.43 -7.86 8.61
C ASP A 64 -15.88 -9.29 8.45
N SER A 65 -16.67 -10.20 7.89
CA SER A 65 -16.29 -11.59 7.64
C SER A 65 -15.16 -11.69 6.60
N ASN A 66 -15.23 -10.89 5.53
CA ASN A 66 -14.19 -10.85 4.51
C ASN A 66 -12.87 -10.30 5.07
N ILE A 67 -12.93 -9.22 5.85
CA ILE A 67 -11.79 -8.63 6.54
C ILE A 67 -11.15 -9.66 7.48
N ALA A 68 -11.96 -10.36 8.28
CA ALA A 68 -11.47 -11.41 9.18
C ALA A 68 -10.81 -12.56 8.41
N ASN A 69 -11.38 -12.98 7.27
CA ASN A 69 -10.80 -14.01 6.42
C ASN A 69 -9.48 -13.55 5.77
N SER A 70 -9.39 -12.30 5.33
CA SER A 70 -8.13 -11.71 4.84
C SER A 70 -7.05 -11.74 5.92
N PHE A 71 -7.35 -11.35 7.16
CA PHE A 71 -6.37 -11.45 8.25
C PHE A 71 -5.98 -12.89 8.56
N LYS A 72 -6.95 -13.81 8.63
CA LYS A 72 -6.69 -15.25 8.84
C LYS A 72 -5.83 -15.85 7.74
N MET A 73 -5.89 -15.33 6.52
CA MET A 73 -5.07 -15.79 5.40
C MET A 73 -3.67 -15.13 5.41
N VAL A 74 -3.62 -13.80 5.46
CA VAL A 74 -2.38 -13.03 5.27
C VAL A 74 -1.42 -13.23 6.45
N ILE A 75 -1.92 -13.19 7.70
CA ILE A 75 -1.05 -13.29 8.88
C ILE A 75 -0.20 -14.57 8.88
N PRO A 76 -0.79 -15.79 8.83
CA PRO A 76 0.01 -17.01 8.80
C PRO A 76 0.86 -17.09 7.52
N ALA A 77 0.31 -16.73 6.36
CA ALA A 77 1.06 -16.77 5.11
C ALA A 77 2.33 -15.91 5.17
N THR A 78 2.24 -14.69 5.71
CA THR A 78 3.39 -13.80 5.88
C THR A 78 4.38 -14.35 6.89
N ILE A 79 3.92 -14.88 8.03
CA ILE A 79 4.81 -15.48 9.05
C ILE A 79 5.61 -16.64 8.44
N PHE A 80 4.93 -17.61 7.83
CA PHE A 80 5.59 -18.76 7.23
C PHE A 80 6.51 -18.36 6.07
N SER A 81 6.08 -17.43 5.22
CA SER A 81 6.89 -16.95 4.09
C SER A 81 8.16 -16.22 4.56
N CYS A 82 8.05 -15.36 5.56
CA CYS A 82 9.21 -14.66 6.14
C CYS A 82 10.16 -15.62 6.86
N MET A 83 9.63 -16.58 7.62
CA MET A 83 10.44 -17.61 8.28
C MET A 83 11.21 -18.46 7.26
N LEU A 84 10.52 -19.04 6.28
CA LEU A 84 11.15 -19.85 5.23
C LEU A 84 12.12 -19.01 4.39
N GLY A 85 11.73 -17.78 4.02
CA GLY A 85 12.57 -16.87 3.24
C GLY A 85 13.85 -16.49 3.97
N SER A 86 13.78 -16.18 5.27
CA SER A 86 14.96 -15.82 6.08
C SER A 86 15.93 -17.00 6.26
N ILE A 87 15.43 -18.21 6.50
CA ILE A 87 16.27 -19.42 6.64
C ILE A 87 16.99 -19.72 5.32
N ASN A 88 16.26 -19.75 4.20
CA ASN A 88 16.85 -20.02 2.89
C ASN A 88 17.83 -18.92 2.47
N GLY A 89 17.48 -17.65 2.70
CA GLY A 89 18.36 -16.52 2.43
C GLY A 89 19.66 -16.58 3.23
N TYR A 90 19.59 -16.98 4.51
CA TYR A 90 20.77 -17.17 5.34
C TYR A 90 21.67 -18.29 4.80
N VAL A 91 21.11 -19.47 4.51
CA VAL A 91 21.87 -20.63 4.01
C VAL A 91 22.56 -20.30 2.68
N LEU A 92 21.83 -19.73 1.72
CA LEU A 92 22.37 -19.42 0.40
C LEU A 92 23.46 -18.33 0.41
N THR A 93 23.39 -17.40 1.37
CA THR A 93 24.38 -16.30 1.46
C THR A 93 25.61 -16.68 2.28
N LYS A 94 25.44 -17.45 3.36
CA LYS A 94 26.52 -17.76 4.32
C LYS A 94 27.18 -19.11 4.10
N TRP A 95 26.50 -20.08 3.49
CA TRP A 95 27.05 -21.42 3.29
C TRP A 95 27.23 -21.72 1.80
N ARG A 96 28.49 -21.90 1.38
CA ARG A 96 28.82 -22.30 0.01
C ARG A 96 28.83 -23.83 -0.12
N PHE A 97 27.73 -24.38 -0.61
CA PHE A 97 27.62 -25.79 -0.98
C PHE A 97 27.65 -25.96 -2.51
N PRO A 98 28.06 -27.14 -3.04
CA PRO A 98 28.11 -27.36 -4.48
C PRO A 98 26.71 -27.23 -5.10
N GLY A 99 26.55 -26.33 -6.07
CA GLY A 99 25.27 -26.02 -6.73
C GLY A 99 24.47 -24.85 -6.16
N SER A 100 24.96 -24.18 -5.10
CA SER A 100 24.31 -23.01 -4.50
C SER A 100 24.03 -21.86 -5.48
N ASP A 101 24.98 -21.55 -6.37
CA ASP A 101 24.82 -20.50 -7.39
C ASP A 101 23.71 -20.82 -8.39
N VAL A 102 23.58 -22.08 -8.81
CA VAL A 102 22.54 -22.54 -9.74
C VAL A 102 21.17 -22.45 -9.06
N LEU A 103 21.05 -22.90 -7.81
CA LEU A 103 19.81 -22.82 -7.06
C LEU A 103 19.38 -21.37 -6.83
N PHE A 104 20.32 -20.49 -6.46
CA PHE A 104 20.06 -19.06 -6.30
C PHE A 104 19.56 -18.41 -7.59
N PHE A 105 20.19 -18.73 -8.72
CA PHE A 105 19.76 -18.26 -10.04
C PHE A 105 18.34 -18.75 -10.39
N LEU A 106 18.03 -20.03 -10.15
CA LEU A 106 16.69 -20.58 -10.39
C LEU A 106 15.61 -19.91 -9.53
N LEU A 107 15.92 -19.61 -8.27
CA LEU A 107 15.00 -18.89 -7.37
C LEU A 107 14.74 -17.46 -7.85
N LEU A 108 15.79 -16.72 -8.23
CA LEU A 108 15.64 -15.38 -8.81
C LEU A 108 14.82 -15.43 -10.10
N TYR A 109 15.13 -16.37 -10.99
CA TYR A 109 14.41 -16.56 -12.24
C TYR A 109 12.92 -16.80 -11.99
N GLY A 110 12.57 -17.72 -11.08
CA GLY A 110 11.18 -18.00 -10.72
C GLY A 110 10.42 -16.80 -10.14
N MET A 111 11.12 -15.82 -9.54
CA MET A 111 10.50 -14.60 -9.00
C MET A 111 10.19 -13.56 -10.08
N PHE A 112 10.93 -13.59 -11.21
CA PHE A 112 10.75 -12.67 -12.33
C PHE A 112 9.85 -13.23 -13.45
N ILE A 113 9.52 -14.52 -13.43
CA ILE A 113 8.47 -15.06 -14.31
C ILE A 113 7.12 -14.57 -13.78
N PRO A 114 6.40 -13.70 -14.51
CA PRO A 114 5.09 -13.28 -14.10
C PRO A 114 4.16 -14.50 -14.11
N TYR A 115 3.50 -14.76 -12.98
CA TYR A 115 2.31 -15.60 -12.95
C TYR A 115 1.16 -14.77 -13.51
N GLN A 116 1.11 -14.65 -14.82
CA GLN A 116 0.03 -14.03 -15.58
C GLN A 116 -0.34 -14.94 -16.74
#